data_AF-A0A7C8QK28-F1
#
_entry.id   AF-A0A7C8QK28-F1
#
_cell.length_a   1.000
_cell.length_b   1.000
_cell.length_c   1.000
_cell.angle_alpha   90.00
_cell.angle_beta   90.00
_cell.angle_gamma   90.00
#
_symmetry.space_group_name_H-M   'P 1'
#
loop_
_entity.id
_entity.type
_entity.pdbx_description
1 polymer ?
#
loop_
_entity_poly.entity_id
_entity_poly.type
_entity_poly.pdbx_seq_one_letter_code
_entity_poly.pdbx_strand_id
1 'polypeptide(L)'
;IAKAFQVLSDPQKRATFDRTGGDPESRNFGGGSAGGGGPFPGFQARPGRPQFTDEISPEELFNMFFGGGGGAFGGGGTFFDLGGGGPGIRIHHFGGPNPRRRPNGNAEAGPDADNSIGSTLIRLLPLILIFAFSLISSILSGFGGTTGGTGAGQYPGPHFKWAPDAPYTQKRYTPTYKAPFYVNPTELEKIPAEKLVYALKRMDNYAETVYIKGLRMRCDKEYERRATKIQESQGWFLVDQKKLDEAMAEPMRSCQKLTSYGLAHR
;
A
#
# COMPACT_ATOMS: atom_id res chain seq x y z
N ILE A 1 -11.89 -26.25 9.81
CA ILE A 1 -11.87 -27.46 10.67
C ILE A 1 -10.57 -27.56 11.46
N ALA A 2 -9.38 -27.48 10.83
CA ALA A 2 -8.08 -27.56 11.53
C ALA A 2 -7.89 -26.52 12.67
N LYS A 3 -8.36 -25.29 12.49
CA LYS A 3 -8.21 -24.20 13.47
C LYS A 3 -9.04 -24.37 14.75
N ALA A 4 -10.24 -24.93 14.64
CA ALA A 4 -11.09 -25.24 15.79
C ALA A 4 -10.50 -26.36 16.65
N PHE A 5 -9.85 -27.34 16.02
CA PHE A 5 -9.14 -28.39 16.73
C PHE A 5 -7.96 -27.86 17.53
N GLN A 6 -7.21 -26.89 17.01
CA GLN A 6 -6.03 -26.33 17.67
C GLN A 6 -6.36 -25.47 18.90
N VAL A 7 -7.53 -24.81 18.91
CA VAL A 7 -8.02 -24.04 20.06
C VAL A 7 -8.64 -24.95 21.12
N LEU A 8 -9.31 -26.04 20.70
CA LEU A 8 -9.94 -27.00 21.61
C LEU A 8 -9.01 -28.10 22.13
N SER A 9 -7.85 -28.32 21.48
CA SER A 9 -6.86 -29.31 21.91
C SER A 9 -6.02 -28.85 23.10
N ASP A 10 -5.96 -27.53 23.34
CA ASP A 10 -5.18 -26.94 24.43
C ASP A 10 -6.11 -26.37 25.52
N PRO A 11 -6.06 -26.89 26.76
CA PRO A 11 -6.95 -26.46 27.84
C PRO A 11 -6.82 -24.98 28.19
N GLN A 12 -5.64 -24.35 27.99
CA GLN A 12 -5.47 -22.92 28.26
C GLN A 12 -6.09 -22.03 27.18
N LYS A 13 -5.99 -22.45 25.91
CA LYS A 13 -6.60 -21.72 24.78
C LYS A 13 -8.11 -21.86 24.78
N ARG A 14 -8.62 -23.03 25.16
CA ARG A 14 -10.05 -23.24 25.39
C ARG A 14 -10.58 -22.36 26.52
N ALA A 15 -9.93 -22.31 27.68
CA ALA A 15 -10.39 -21.48 28.80
C ALA A 15 -10.39 -19.97 28.45
N THR A 16 -9.47 -19.53 27.61
CA THR A 16 -9.41 -18.15 27.14
C THR A 16 -10.54 -17.87 26.16
N PHE A 17 -10.77 -18.75 25.19
CA PHE A 17 -11.89 -18.67 24.25
C PHE A 17 -13.26 -18.72 24.95
N ASP A 18 -13.42 -19.56 25.96
CA ASP A 18 -14.67 -19.67 26.75
C ASP A 18 -14.95 -18.40 27.57
N ARG A 19 -13.90 -17.63 27.94
CA ARG A 19 -14.05 -16.35 28.67
C ARG A 19 -14.26 -15.15 27.75
N THR A 20 -13.58 -15.09 26.61
CA THR A 20 -13.57 -13.91 25.74
C THR A 20 -14.49 -14.06 24.53
N GLY A 21 -14.93 -15.27 24.20
CA GLY A 21 -15.72 -15.60 23.00
C GLY A 21 -14.94 -15.42 21.69
N GLY A 22 -13.65 -15.06 21.75
CA GLY A 22 -12.81 -14.71 20.62
C GLY A 22 -11.56 -15.58 20.54
N ASP A 23 -11.09 -15.82 19.33
CA ASP A 23 -9.93 -16.68 19.06
C ASP A 23 -8.64 -16.10 19.67
N PRO A 24 -7.98 -16.79 20.62
CA PRO A 24 -6.81 -16.28 21.33
C PRO A 24 -5.58 -16.08 20.43
N GLU A 25 -5.53 -16.72 19.25
CA GLU A 25 -4.45 -16.56 18.27
C GLU A 25 -4.75 -15.46 17.24
N SER A 26 -5.93 -14.84 17.30
CA SER A 26 -6.25 -13.72 16.42
C SER A 26 -5.49 -12.48 16.89
N ARG A 27 -4.43 -12.11 16.16
CA ARG A 27 -3.63 -10.89 16.38
C ARG A 27 -4.38 -9.58 16.10
N ASN A 28 -5.70 -9.60 16.17
CA ASN A 28 -6.56 -8.43 16.02
C ASN A 28 -7.34 -8.19 17.31
N PHE A 29 -6.62 -8.01 18.42
CA PHE A 29 -7.19 -7.46 19.65
C PHE A 29 -7.29 -5.93 19.51
N GLY A 30 -8.14 -5.51 18.58
CA GLY A 30 -8.58 -4.13 18.39
C GLY A 30 -10.07 -4.05 18.73
N GLY A 31 -10.36 -3.57 19.94
CA GLY A 31 -11.65 -2.99 20.30
C GLY A 31 -12.68 -3.93 20.94
N GLY A 32 -13.03 -3.65 22.21
CA GLY A 32 -14.37 -3.94 22.71
C GLY A 32 -14.52 -4.43 24.16
N SER A 33 -14.43 -3.50 25.12
CA SER A 33 -15.23 -3.39 26.35
C SER A 33 -15.18 -4.48 27.44
N ALA A 34 -14.68 -4.11 28.64
CA ALA A 34 -15.33 -4.44 29.92
C ALA A 34 -14.70 -3.66 31.11
N GLY A 35 -15.50 -2.78 31.74
CA GLY A 35 -15.58 -2.65 33.20
C GLY A 35 -14.53 -1.84 33.97
N GLY A 36 -14.94 -0.64 34.42
CA GLY A 36 -14.78 -0.23 35.83
C GLY A 36 -13.68 0.77 36.21
N GLY A 37 -14.10 1.98 36.62
CA GLY A 37 -13.50 2.68 37.77
C GLY A 37 -12.61 3.92 37.51
N GLY A 38 -13.24 5.10 37.49
CA GLY A 38 -12.84 6.32 38.25
C GLY A 38 -11.51 7.07 37.95
N PRO A 39 -11.49 8.43 38.02
CA PRO A 39 -10.37 9.26 37.58
C PRO A 39 -9.43 9.66 38.75
N PHE A 40 -8.15 9.29 38.62
CA PHE A 40 -7.00 9.60 39.51
C PHE A 40 -7.02 8.96 40.92
N PRO A 41 -6.03 8.09 41.19
CA PRO A 41 -5.14 8.36 42.32
C PRO A 41 -3.70 7.88 42.10
N GLY A 42 -2.74 8.52 42.78
CA GLY A 42 -1.60 7.78 43.32
C GLY A 42 -0.20 8.20 42.88
N PHE A 43 0.18 9.45 43.11
CA PHE A 43 1.55 9.78 43.49
C PHE A 43 1.92 9.02 44.78
N GLN A 44 2.77 8.01 44.69
CA GLN A 44 3.53 7.49 45.84
C GLN A 44 4.97 7.23 45.42
N ALA A 45 5.78 8.28 45.57
CA ALA A 45 7.23 8.15 45.67
C ALA A 45 7.58 7.67 47.09
N ARG A 46 8.47 6.67 47.22
CA ARG A 46 9.58 6.61 48.22
C ARG A 46 10.43 5.33 48.14
N PRO A 47 11.66 5.29 48.71
CA PRO A 47 12.88 5.22 47.90
C PRO A 47 13.84 4.08 48.30
N GLY A 48 14.75 3.75 47.39
CA GLY A 48 16.05 3.17 47.75
C GLY A 48 16.28 1.72 47.35
N ARG A 49 16.82 1.51 46.14
CA ARG A 49 18.14 0.90 45.89
C ARG A 49 18.32 0.60 44.39
N PRO A 50 19.57 0.56 43.90
CA PRO A 50 19.89 0.55 42.48
C PRO A 50 19.78 -0.85 41.90
N GLN A 51 18.99 -1.01 40.86
CA GLN A 51 19.10 -2.13 39.92
C GLN A 51 19.43 -1.52 38.57
N PHE A 52 20.46 -2.07 37.94
CA PHE A 52 20.91 -1.71 36.61
C PHE A 52 19.73 -1.68 35.64
N THR A 53 19.52 -0.53 35.03
CA THR A 53 18.43 -0.15 34.15
C THR A 53 18.60 -0.77 32.75
N ASP A 54 17.73 -1.70 32.39
CA ASP A 54 17.53 -2.19 31.01
C ASP A 54 16.22 -1.66 30.39
N GLU A 55 15.74 -0.52 30.88
CA GLU A 55 14.62 0.20 30.30
C GLU A 55 15.12 1.56 29.83
N ILE A 56 15.73 1.60 28.64
CA ILE A 56 15.79 2.87 27.92
C ILE A 56 14.35 3.20 27.55
N SER A 57 13.81 4.24 28.19
CA SER A 57 12.44 4.69 27.94
C SER A 57 12.31 5.09 26.46
N PRO A 58 11.20 4.74 25.78
CA PRO A 58 10.95 5.19 24.42
C PRO A 58 10.97 6.73 24.28
N GLU A 59 10.73 7.44 25.38
CA GLU A 59 10.80 8.90 25.49
C GLU A 59 12.26 9.40 25.50
N GLU A 60 13.18 8.61 26.08
CA GLU A 60 14.62 8.88 26.12
C GLU A 60 15.27 8.55 24.77
N LEU A 61 14.82 7.50 24.08
CA LEU A 61 15.18 7.21 22.69
C LEU A 61 14.67 8.30 21.73
N PHE A 62 13.48 8.84 21.98
CA PHE A 62 12.90 9.94 21.21
C PHE A 62 13.64 11.26 21.45
N ASN A 63 13.98 11.58 22.70
CA ASN A 63 14.72 12.79 23.04
C ASN A 63 16.19 12.73 22.59
N MET A 64 16.82 11.55 22.61
CA MET A 64 18.15 11.31 22.05
C MET A 64 18.18 11.44 20.51
N PHE A 65 17.04 11.20 19.83
CA PHE A 65 16.96 11.18 18.37
C PHE A 65 16.35 12.46 17.75
N PHE A 66 15.42 13.15 18.43
CA PHE A 66 14.70 14.33 17.93
C PHE A 66 14.95 15.61 18.76
N GLY A 67 15.56 15.52 19.93
CA GLY A 67 15.80 16.65 20.85
C GLY A 67 17.07 17.44 20.56
N GLY A 68 17.44 17.62 19.29
CA GLY A 68 18.76 18.13 18.90
C GLY A 68 19.02 19.60 19.23
N GLY A 69 19.57 19.87 20.43
CA GLY A 69 20.50 20.98 20.68
C GLY A 69 20.57 21.40 22.16
N GLY A 70 21.66 21.23 22.91
CA GLY A 70 22.93 20.58 22.68
C GLY A 70 23.67 20.51 24.03
N GLY A 71 23.78 19.29 24.56
CA GLY A 71 24.70 18.89 25.63
C GLY A 71 24.72 19.65 26.95
N ALA A 72 25.59 19.18 27.83
CA ALA A 72 26.40 20.06 28.64
C ALA A 72 26.68 21.37 27.87
N PHE A 73 25.98 22.42 28.29
CA PHE A 73 25.90 23.77 27.73
C PHE A 73 24.74 24.08 26.75
N GLY A 74 23.52 23.79 27.18
CA GLY A 74 22.65 24.86 27.71
C GLY A 74 21.70 25.60 26.74
N GLY A 75 20.45 25.74 27.20
CA GLY A 75 19.75 27.03 27.23
C GLY A 75 18.82 27.38 26.06
N GLY A 76 17.53 27.53 26.39
CA GLY A 76 16.65 28.51 25.76
C GLY A 76 15.60 27.94 24.82
N GLY A 77 14.32 28.05 25.20
CA GLY A 77 13.20 27.58 24.40
C GLY A 77 12.89 28.45 23.18
N THR A 78 12.07 27.94 22.26
CA THR A 78 10.63 28.27 22.14
C THR A 78 10.08 28.14 20.70
N PHE A 79 8.79 27.76 20.64
CA PHE A 79 7.74 27.93 19.62
C PHE A 79 7.74 27.08 18.33
N PHE A 80 6.63 26.34 18.14
CA PHE A 80 6.13 25.83 16.87
C PHE A 80 4.96 26.72 16.41
N ASP A 81 5.07 27.33 15.24
CA ASP A 81 3.97 27.96 14.51
C ASP A 81 3.67 27.08 13.29
N LEU A 82 2.44 26.59 13.18
CA LEU A 82 1.93 25.82 12.04
C LEU A 82 0.66 26.49 11.54
N GLY A 83 0.77 27.42 10.60
CA GLY A 83 -0.41 27.91 9.90
C GLY A 83 -0.14 29.11 9.01
N GLY A 84 -0.30 28.93 7.70
CA GLY A 84 -0.08 29.97 6.70
C GLY A 84 -1.03 31.18 6.79
N GLY A 85 -0.49 32.34 6.40
CA GLY A 85 -1.19 33.41 5.68
C GLY A 85 -2.20 34.28 6.46
N GLY A 86 -1.73 35.39 7.03
CA GLY A 86 -2.58 36.51 7.48
C GLY A 86 -1.80 37.58 8.26
N PRO A 87 -2.22 38.87 8.26
CA PRO A 87 -1.44 39.97 8.83
C PRO A 87 -1.38 39.85 10.37
N GLY A 88 -0.15 39.91 10.88
CA GLY A 88 0.25 39.34 12.15
C GLY A 88 -0.33 40.01 13.39
N ILE A 89 -0.88 39.19 14.27
CA ILE A 89 -1.19 39.52 15.66
C ILE A 89 -0.09 38.87 16.52
N ARG A 90 0.79 39.69 17.11
CA ARG A 90 1.85 39.22 18.03
C ARG A 90 1.35 39.29 19.45
N ILE A 91 1.28 38.14 20.13
CA ILE A 91 0.95 38.07 21.56
C ILE A 91 2.25 38.33 22.34
N HIS A 92 2.37 39.53 22.91
CA HIS A 92 3.42 39.85 23.86
C HIS A 92 3.06 39.27 25.23
N HIS A 93 3.79 38.25 25.69
CA HIS A 93 3.78 37.86 27.09
C HIS A 93 4.40 39.00 27.92
N PHE A 94 3.56 39.64 28.73
CA PHE A 94 3.95 40.60 29.77
C PHE A 94 4.41 39.83 31.00
N GLY A 95 5.66 40.05 31.45
CA GLY A 95 6.15 39.39 32.67
C GLY A 95 7.57 39.75 33.11
N GLY A 96 7.72 40.88 33.79
CA GLY A 96 8.62 41.03 34.96
C GLY A 96 10.13 41.22 34.77
N PRO A 97 10.85 41.80 35.77
CA PRO A 97 11.97 42.70 35.52
C PRO A 97 13.38 42.10 35.75
N ASN A 98 14.27 42.28 34.76
CA ASN A 98 15.75 42.32 34.84
C ASN A 98 16.51 41.06 35.33
N PRO A 99 17.64 40.72 34.67
CA PRO A 99 18.87 41.43 35.00
C PRO A 99 19.70 41.92 33.81
N ARG A 100 20.28 43.10 34.06
CA ARG A 100 21.31 43.78 33.29
C ARG A 100 22.56 42.90 33.12
N ARG A 101 23.13 42.86 31.91
CA ARG A 101 24.60 42.87 31.75
C ARG A 101 24.99 43.72 30.53
N ARG A 102 25.78 44.75 30.80
CA ARG A 102 26.39 45.70 29.84
C ARG A 102 27.90 45.33 29.69
N PRO A 103 28.69 45.95 28.80
CA PRO A 103 29.27 45.33 27.59
C PRO A 103 30.82 45.32 27.58
N ASN A 104 31.41 45.01 26.41
CA ASN A 104 32.82 45.01 25.99
C ASN A 104 33.49 43.63 26.05
N GLY A 105 34.18 43.11 25.03
CA GLY A 105 34.50 43.61 23.70
C GLY A 105 35.37 42.58 22.96
N ASN A 106 35.34 42.66 21.63
CA ASN A 106 36.26 42.12 20.61
C ASN A 106 36.41 40.60 20.41
N ALA A 107 36.23 40.22 19.14
CA ALA A 107 36.66 39.00 18.44
C ALA A 107 35.99 37.70 18.92
N GLU A 108 35.37 36.87 18.08
CA GLU A 108 35.79 36.45 16.75
C GLU A 108 34.55 35.94 15.98
N ALA A 109 34.54 36.19 14.68
CA ALA A 109 33.50 35.71 13.76
C ALA A 109 33.54 34.18 13.67
N GLY A 110 32.59 33.51 14.33
CA GLY A 110 32.22 32.14 13.99
C GLY A 110 31.38 32.17 12.73
N PRO A 111 31.66 31.34 11.70
CA PRO A 111 30.85 31.31 10.51
C PRO A 111 29.44 30.87 10.93
N ASP A 112 28.46 31.72 10.63
CA ASP A 112 27.07 31.34 10.53
C ASP A 112 27.03 30.09 9.67
N ALA A 113 26.91 28.93 10.31
CA ALA A 113 26.72 27.68 9.61
C ALA A 113 25.39 27.83 8.89
N ASP A 114 25.50 28.15 7.60
CA ASP A 114 24.43 28.24 6.63
C ASP A 114 23.27 27.36 7.07
N ASN A 115 22.21 28.01 7.57
CA ASN A 115 20.86 27.46 7.65
C ASN A 115 20.34 27.32 6.21
N SER A 116 21.14 26.65 5.39
CA SER A 116 20.79 26.21 4.06
C SER A 116 19.77 25.10 4.27
N ILE A 117 18.66 25.21 3.56
CA ILE A 117 17.63 24.17 3.44
C ILE A 117 18.28 22.80 3.14
N GLY A 118 19.47 22.78 2.53
CA GLY A 118 20.32 21.61 2.32
C GLY A 118 20.78 20.90 3.60
N SER A 119 21.19 21.60 4.66
CA SER A 119 21.61 20.96 5.91
C SER A 119 20.44 20.36 6.69
N THR A 120 19.25 20.95 6.57
CA THR A 120 17.99 20.39 7.10
C THR A 120 17.52 19.16 6.30
N LEU A 121 17.65 19.18 4.97
CA LEU A 121 17.35 18.03 4.11
C LEU A 121 18.29 16.83 4.38
N ILE A 122 19.58 17.09 4.67
CA ILE A 122 20.54 16.04 5.05
C ILE A 122 20.19 15.41 6.41
N ARG A 123 19.69 16.20 7.37
CA ARG A 123 19.21 15.68 8.67
C ARG A 123 17.94 14.83 8.55
N LEU A 124 17.12 15.09 7.52
CA LEU A 124 15.91 14.32 7.21
C LEU A 124 16.15 13.11 6.29
N LEU A 125 17.37 12.93 5.79
CA LEU A 125 17.77 11.83 4.90
C LEU A 125 17.40 10.42 5.42
N PRO A 126 17.59 10.05 6.71
CA PRO A 126 17.15 8.72 7.18
C PRO A 126 15.63 8.51 7.11
N LEU A 127 14.84 9.57 7.32
CA LEU A 127 13.38 9.51 7.22
C LEU A 127 12.92 9.51 5.75
N ILE A 128 13.56 10.33 4.91
CA ILE A 128 13.32 10.41 3.48
C ILE A 128 13.64 9.08 2.80
N LEU A 129 14.70 8.36 3.21
CA LEU A 129 15.03 7.05 2.65
C LEU A 129 13.98 6.00 2.96
N ILE A 130 13.45 5.94 4.20
CA ILE A 130 12.40 4.98 4.56
C ILE A 130 11.10 5.31 3.82
N PHE A 131 10.76 6.60 3.72
CA PHE A 131 9.57 7.05 3.02
C PHE A 131 9.67 6.83 1.50
N ALA A 132 10.81 7.17 0.90
CA ALA A 132 11.09 6.92 -0.51
C ALA A 132 11.11 5.41 -0.81
N PHE A 133 11.71 4.58 0.05
CA PHE A 133 11.69 3.13 -0.12
C PHE A 133 10.28 2.56 -0.01
N SER A 134 9.44 3.08 0.90
CA SER A 134 8.03 2.70 1.02
C SER A 134 7.22 3.10 -0.21
N LEU A 135 7.39 4.33 -0.71
CA LEU A 135 6.72 4.81 -1.92
C LEU A 135 7.20 4.09 -3.17
N ILE A 136 8.50 3.86 -3.32
CA ILE A 136 9.08 3.10 -4.43
C ILE A 136 8.63 1.65 -4.34
N SER A 137 8.54 1.05 -3.15
CA SER A 137 8.03 -0.32 -2.99
C SER A 137 6.53 -0.41 -3.27
N SER A 138 5.75 0.61 -2.92
CA SER A 138 4.31 0.69 -3.23
C SER A 138 4.06 0.90 -4.72
N ILE A 139 4.80 1.82 -5.35
CA ILE A 139 4.72 2.06 -6.79
C ILE A 139 5.27 0.86 -7.55
N LEU A 140 6.39 0.27 -7.16
CA LEU A 140 6.94 -0.92 -7.81
C LEU A 140 6.08 -2.17 -7.54
N SER A 141 5.34 -2.25 -6.43
CA SER A 141 4.31 -3.29 -6.25
C SER A 141 3.06 -3.02 -7.10
N GLY A 142 2.76 -1.75 -7.41
CA GLY A 142 1.66 -1.34 -8.30
C GLY A 142 2.02 -1.31 -9.80
N PHE A 143 3.31 -1.18 -10.13
CA PHE A 143 3.85 -0.91 -11.47
C PHE A 143 4.85 -2.00 -11.93
N GLY A 144 5.35 -2.85 -11.03
CA GLY A 144 6.19 -4.02 -11.29
C GLY A 144 5.44 -5.19 -11.94
N GLY A 145 4.47 -4.87 -12.79
CA GLY A 145 3.76 -5.79 -13.63
C GLY A 145 4.38 -5.97 -15.01
N THR A 146 5.65 -5.60 -15.26
CA THR A 146 6.34 -5.89 -16.53
C THR A 146 7.86 -5.88 -16.36
N THR A 147 8.45 -6.99 -15.90
CA THR A 147 9.73 -7.56 -16.39
C THR A 147 10.18 -8.68 -15.45
N GLY A 148 10.04 -9.93 -15.90
CA GLY A 148 10.89 -11.05 -15.49
C GLY A 148 10.95 -11.37 -13.99
N GLY A 149 9.85 -11.82 -13.38
CA GLY A 149 9.87 -12.35 -12.03
C GLY A 149 8.54 -12.99 -11.65
N THR A 150 8.54 -14.31 -11.46
CA THR A 150 7.44 -15.14 -10.98
C THR A 150 6.83 -14.56 -9.69
N GLY A 151 5.65 -13.92 -9.75
CA GLY A 151 5.16 -13.23 -8.55
C GLY A 151 3.78 -12.57 -8.59
N ALA A 152 2.85 -13.00 -9.46
CA ALA A 152 1.43 -12.67 -9.30
C ALA A 152 0.56 -13.74 -9.99
N GLY A 153 0.16 -14.78 -9.26
CA GLY A 153 -0.78 -15.80 -9.76
C GLY A 153 -0.21 -16.71 -10.86
N GLN A 154 1.05 -17.13 -10.73
CA GLN A 154 1.72 -18.02 -11.69
C GLN A 154 0.95 -19.35 -11.80
N TYR A 155 0.26 -19.58 -12.92
CA TYR A 155 -0.25 -20.90 -13.25
C TYR A 155 0.95 -21.83 -13.46
N PRO A 156 1.13 -22.89 -12.64
CA PRO A 156 2.32 -23.74 -12.69
C PRO A 156 2.22 -24.83 -13.77
N GLY A 157 1.43 -24.60 -14.82
CA GLY A 157 1.22 -25.56 -15.90
C GLY A 157 1.80 -25.08 -17.23
N PRO A 158 1.59 -25.86 -18.30
CA PRO A 158 2.15 -25.58 -19.62
C PRO A 158 1.69 -24.21 -20.13
N HIS A 159 2.59 -23.54 -20.84
CA HIS A 159 2.31 -22.24 -21.40
C HIS A 159 1.37 -22.36 -22.61
N PHE A 160 0.65 -21.29 -22.91
CA PHE A 160 -0.22 -21.23 -24.09
C PHE A 160 -0.25 -19.83 -24.68
N LYS A 161 -0.61 -19.74 -25.97
CA LYS A 161 -0.80 -18.51 -26.72
C LYS A 161 -2.17 -18.48 -27.40
N TRP A 162 -2.69 -17.28 -27.67
CA TRP A 162 -3.96 -17.09 -28.39
C TRP A 162 -3.81 -17.11 -29.92
N ALA A 163 -2.60 -16.90 -30.42
CA ALA A 163 -2.27 -16.93 -31.84
C ALA A 163 -1.29 -18.08 -32.12
N PRO A 164 -1.34 -18.69 -33.32
CA PRO A 164 -0.38 -19.69 -33.73
C PRO A 164 0.99 -19.02 -33.88
N ASP A 165 1.98 -19.50 -33.12
CA ASP A 165 3.33 -18.98 -33.16
C ASP A 165 4.27 -20.07 -32.68
N ALA A 166 5.34 -20.38 -33.42
CA ALA A 166 6.26 -21.45 -33.02
C ALA A 166 6.88 -21.13 -31.65
N PRO A 167 6.89 -22.05 -30.67
CA PRO A 167 6.61 -23.50 -30.73
C PRO A 167 5.15 -23.93 -30.45
N TYR A 168 4.21 -23.00 -30.32
CA TYR A 168 2.79 -23.23 -30.03
C TYR A 168 2.00 -23.61 -31.30
N THR A 169 2.06 -24.88 -31.68
CA THR A 169 1.41 -25.40 -32.89
C THR A 169 0.13 -26.18 -32.60
N GLN A 170 0.00 -26.81 -31.42
CA GLN A 170 -1.14 -27.65 -31.12
C GLN A 170 -2.36 -26.80 -30.73
N LYS A 171 -3.39 -26.80 -31.59
CA LYS A 171 -4.64 -26.08 -31.35
C LYS A 171 -5.54 -26.82 -30.36
N ARG A 172 -6.06 -26.12 -29.36
CA ARG A 172 -7.04 -26.58 -28.38
C ARG A 172 -8.16 -25.55 -28.22
N TYR A 173 -9.23 -25.93 -27.52
CA TYR A 173 -10.40 -25.09 -27.28
C TYR A 173 -10.74 -25.05 -25.79
N THR A 174 -11.19 -23.90 -25.30
CA THR A 174 -11.69 -23.77 -23.93
C THR A 174 -12.96 -24.60 -23.72
N PRO A 175 -13.24 -25.07 -22.49
CA PRO A 175 -14.33 -26.01 -22.24
C PRO A 175 -15.72 -25.39 -22.50
N THR A 176 -15.98 -24.19 -22.03
CA THR A 176 -17.31 -23.55 -22.12
C THR A 176 -17.48 -22.75 -23.40
N TYR A 177 -16.61 -21.76 -23.64
CA TYR A 177 -16.79 -20.78 -24.73
C TYR A 177 -16.11 -21.16 -26.05
N LYS A 178 -15.48 -22.35 -26.11
CA LYS A 178 -14.81 -22.88 -27.31
C LYS A 178 -13.84 -21.88 -27.97
N ALA A 179 -13.16 -21.07 -27.16
CA ALA A 179 -12.16 -20.13 -27.64
C ALA A 179 -10.89 -20.89 -28.04
N PRO A 180 -10.36 -20.70 -29.26
CA PRO A 180 -9.15 -21.39 -29.70
C PRO A 180 -7.92 -20.83 -28.98
N PHE A 181 -7.03 -21.72 -28.59
CA PHE A 181 -5.69 -21.39 -28.10
C PHE A 181 -4.69 -22.45 -28.55
N TYR A 182 -3.40 -22.12 -28.45
CA TYR A 182 -2.30 -22.91 -28.97
C TYR A 182 -1.33 -23.27 -27.85
N VAL A 183 -0.90 -24.53 -27.85
CA VAL A 183 -0.01 -25.11 -26.84
C VAL A 183 1.22 -25.69 -27.52
N ASN A 184 2.34 -25.68 -26.82
CA ASN A 184 3.57 -26.29 -27.28
C ASN A 184 3.51 -27.82 -27.05
N PRO A 185 3.57 -28.67 -28.11
CA PRO A 185 3.53 -30.11 -27.94
C PRO A 185 4.73 -30.65 -27.14
N THR A 186 5.90 -30.02 -27.27
CA THR A 186 7.12 -30.46 -26.56
C THR A 186 7.04 -30.27 -25.04
N GLU A 187 6.19 -29.36 -24.56
CA GLU A 187 5.93 -29.20 -23.12
C GLU A 187 5.01 -30.29 -22.58
N LEU A 188 4.07 -30.75 -23.40
CA LEU A 188 3.12 -31.80 -23.02
C LEU A 188 3.79 -33.17 -22.92
N GLU A 189 4.76 -33.45 -23.79
CA GLU A 189 5.55 -34.70 -23.76
C GLU A 189 6.40 -34.86 -22.49
N LYS A 190 6.79 -33.74 -21.86
CA LYS A 190 7.57 -33.75 -20.61
C LYS A 190 6.73 -34.12 -19.38
N ILE A 191 5.40 -34.12 -19.50
CA ILE A 191 4.49 -34.40 -18.39
C ILE A 191 4.24 -35.92 -18.34
N PRO A 192 4.35 -36.57 -17.16
CA PRO A 192 4.04 -38.00 -17.05
C PRO A 192 2.58 -38.27 -17.43
N ALA A 193 2.34 -39.36 -18.17
CA ALA A 193 1.04 -39.70 -18.74
C ALA A 193 -0.10 -39.70 -17.72
N GLU A 194 0.17 -40.12 -16.48
CA GLU A 194 -0.79 -40.13 -15.38
C GLU A 194 -1.31 -38.73 -15.02
N LYS A 195 -0.44 -37.71 -15.09
CA LYS A 195 -0.77 -36.32 -14.73
C LYS A 195 -1.24 -35.50 -15.93
N LEU A 196 -1.03 -35.99 -17.15
CA LEU A 196 -1.35 -35.30 -18.39
C LEU A 196 -2.82 -34.88 -18.44
N VAL A 197 -3.74 -35.81 -18.13
CA VAL A 197 -5.19 -35.56 -18.19
C VAL A 197 -5.61 -34.43 -17.25
N TYR A 198 -5.10 -34.45 -16.01
CA TYR A 198 -5.39 -33.41 -15.02
C TYR A 198 -4.74 -32.07 -15.38
N ALA A 199 -3.48 -32.09 -15.85
CA ALA A 199 -2.76 -30.90 -16.27
C ALA A 199 -3.48 -30.18 -17.42
N LEU A 200 -3.93 -30.93 -18.42
CA LEU A 200 -4.70 -30.42 -19.55
C LEU A 200 -6.05 -29.84 -19.09
N LYS A 201 -6.81 -30.55 -18.26
CA LYS A 201 -8.08 -30.04 -17.74
C LYS A 201 -7.89 -28.73 -16.95
N ARG A 202 -6.84 -28.67 -16.13
CA ARG A 202 -6.50 -27.46 -15.36
C ARG A 202 -6.08 -26.31 -16.28
N MET A 203 -5.32 -26.60 -17.34
CA MET A 203 -4.92 -25.63 -18.35
C MET A 203 -6.13 -25.09 -19.09
N ASP A 204 -7.01 -25.97 -19.58
CA ASP A 204 -8.20 -25.60 -20.35
C ASP A 204 -9.12 -24.66 -19.52
N ASN A 205 -9.32 -24.94 -18.23
CA ASN A 205 -10.07 -24.08 -17.30
C ASN A 205 -9.36 -22.75 -17.01
N TYR A 206 -8.04 -22.78 -16.83
CA TYR A 206 -7.26 -21.59 -16.56
C TYR A 206 -7.23 -20.66 -17.79
N ALA A 207 -7.02 -21.21 -18.97
CA ALA A 207 -7.08 -20.50 -20.24
C ALA A 207 -8.44 -19.82 -20.40
N GLU A 208 -9.53 -20.49 -20.06
CA GLU A 208 -10.86 -19.88 -20.08
C GLU A 208 -10.98 -18.67 -19.14
N THR A 209 -10.48 -18.79 -17.92
CA THR A 209 -10.50 -17.70 -16.94
C THR A 209 -9.71 -16.49 -17.46
N VAL A 210 -8.51 -16.73 -18.01
CA VAL A 210 -7.66 -15.70 -18.59
C VAL A 210 -8.31 -15.07 -19.83
N TYR A 211 -8.98 -15.87 -20.66
CA TYR A 211 -9.68 -15.41 -21.86
C TYR A 211 -10.80 -14.43 -21.50
N ILE A 212 -11.67 -14.81 -20.56
CA ILE A 212 -12.78 -13.97 -20.12
C ILE A 212 -12.27 -12.72 -19.43
N LYS A 213 -11.24 -12.82 -18.57
CA LYS A 213 -10.61 -11.66 -17.96
C LYS A 213 -10.06 -10.70 -19.03
N GLY A 214 -9.37 -11.21 -20.04
CA GLY A 214 -8.85 -10.42 -21.14
C GLY A 214 -9.95 -9.78 -22.01
N LEU A 215 -11.08 -10.46 -22.20
CA LEU A 215 -12.25 -9.90 -22.89
C LEU A 215 -12.90 -8.77 -22.10
N ARG A 216 -13.03 -8.91 -20.77
CA ARG A 216 -13.52 -7.84 -19.89
C ARG A 216 -12.63 -6.60 -20.00
N MET A 217 -11.33 -6.77 -19.79
CA MET A 217 -10.37 -5.65 -19.90
C MET A 217 -10.42 -4.94 -21.26
N ARG A 218 -10.62 -5.67 -22.36
CA ARG A 218 -10.78 -5.06 -23.69
C ARG A 218 -12.12 -4.34 -23.84
N CYS A 219 -13.18 -4.89 -23.30
CA CYS A 219 -14.49 -4.24 -23.26
C CYS A 219 -14.44 -2.94 -22.45
N ASP A 220 -13.80 -2.96 -21.27
CA ASP A 220 -13.63 -1.76 -20.43
C ASP A 220 -12.90 -0.65 -21.19
N LYS A 221 -11.83 -1.01 -21.91
CA LYS A 221 -11.10 -0.06 -22.80
C LYS A 221 -11.94 0.45 -23.96
N GLU A 222 -12.80 -0.38 -24.55
CA GLU A 222 -13.73 0.05 -25.61
C GLU A 222 -14.75 1.06 -25.06
N TYR A 223 -15.25 0.84 -23.83
CA TYR A 223 -16.13 1.76 -23.12
C TYR A 223 -15.44 3.08 -22.80
N GLU A 224 -14.25 3.04 -22.21
CA GLU A 224 -13.45 4.24 -21.91
C GLU A 224 -13.20 5.05 -23.18
N ARG A 225 -12.77 4.39 -24.26
CA ARG A 225 -12.53 5.04 -25.55
C ARG A 225 -13.78 5.73 -26.09
N ARG A 226 -14.94 5.08 -25.99
CA ARG A 226 -16.21 5.67 -26.41
C ARG A 226 -16.59 6.86 -25.52
N ALA A 227 -16.44 6.74 -24.21
CA ALA A 227 -16.73 7.81 -23.26
C ALA A 227 -15.83 9.03 -23.52
N THR A 228 -14.54 8.84 -23.77
CA THR A 228 -13.61 9.91 -24.14
C THR A 228 -14.05 10.60 -25.44
N LYS A 229 -14.42 9.85 -26.48
CA LYS A 229 -14.93 10.46 -27.72
C LYS A 229 -16.22 11.26 -27.52
N ILE A 230 -17.12 10.78 -26.67
CA ILE A 230 -18.34 11.52 -26.30
C ILE A 230 -17.96 12.81 -25.57
N GLN A 231 -17.02 12.76 -24.64
CA GLN A 231 -16.54 13.94 -23.92
C GLN A 231 -15.85 14.93 -24.88
N GLU A 232 -15.03 14.46 -25.82
CA GLU A 232 -14.37 15.28 -26.84
C GLU A 232 -15.38 15.94 -27.81
N SER A 233 -16.55 15.32 -28.02
CA SER A 233 -17.64 15.91 -28.81
C SER A 233 -18.38 17.03 -28.07
N GLN A 234 -18.30 17.04 -26.73
CA GLN A 234 -18.88 18.07 -25.87
C GLN A 234 -17.83 19.17 -25.65
N GLY A 235 -17.74 20.09 -26.62
CA GLY A 235 -16.89 21.28 -26.49
C GLY A 235 -17.37 22.21 -25.38
N TRP A 236 -16.55 23.19 -25.01
CA TRP A 236 -16.87 24.15 -23.94
C TRP A 236 -18.20 24.89 -24.18
N PHE A 237 -18.51 25.28 -25.42
CA PHE A 237 -19.65 26.14 -25.73
C PHE A 237 -20.78 25.42 -26.50
N LEU A 238 -20.45 24.44 -27.35
CA LEU A 238 -21.39 23.75 -28.24
C LEU A 238 -21.00 22.28 -28.38
N VAL A 239 -22.01 21.42 -28.55
CA VAL A 239 -21.82 19.98 -28.81
C VAL A 239 -21.74 19.73 -30.31
N ASP A 240 -20.64 19.12 -30.75
CA ASP A 240 -20.46 18.69 -32.14
C ASP A 240 -21.30 17.42 -32.40
N GLN A 241 -22.57 17.60 -32.83
CA GLN A 241 -23.51 16.49 -33.07
C GLN A 241 -22.93 15.38 -33.96
N LYS A 242 -22.22 15.76 -35.04
CA LYS A 242 -21.60 14.80 -35.96
C LYS A 242 -20.56 13.91 -35.27
N LYS A 243 -19.74 14.47 -34.38
CA LYS A 243 -18.73 13.70 -33.63
C LYS A 243 -19.38 12.84 -32.56
N LEU A 244 -20.44 13.34 -31.94
CA LEU A 244 -21.22 12.60 -30.97
C LEU A 244 -21.86 11.36 -31.62
N ASP A 245 -22.50 11.52 -32.78
CA ASP A 245 -23.10 10.42 -33.53
C ASP A 245 -22.05 9.38 -33.96
N GLU A 246 -20.87 9.83 -34.41
CA GLU A 246 -19.75 8.95 -34.74
C GLU A 246 -19.25 8.17 -33.52
N ALA A 247 -19.14 8.83 -32.36
CA ALA A 247 -18.76 8.18 -31.11
C ALA A 247 -19.81 7.17 -30.64
N MET A 248 -21.10 7.44 -30.88
CA MET A 248 -22.18 6.52 -30.54
C MET A 248 -22.27 5.31 -31.48
N ALA A 249 -21.90 5.48 -32.75
CA ALA A 249 -21.93 4.45 -33.77
C ALA A 249 -20.75 3.47 -33.70
N GLU A 250 -19.70 3.76 -32.93
CA GLU A 250 -18.54 2.87 -32.82
C GLU A 250 -18.92 1.51 -32.20
N PRO A 251 -18.68 0.39 -32.91
CA PRO A 251 -19.07 -0.93 -32.42
C PRO A 251 -18.11 -1.45 -31.33
N MET A 252 -18.67 -1.79 -30.17
CA MET A 252 -17.93 -2.42 -29.06
C MET A 252 -17.83 -3.93 -29.27
N ARG A 253 -16.90 -4.35 -30.14
CA ARG A 253 -16.74 -5.75 -30.58
C ARG A 253 -16.45 -6.70 -29.41
N SER A 254 -15.61 -6.30 -28.47
CA SER A 254 -15.24 -7.15 -27.33
C SER A 254 -16.40 -7.29 -26.36
N CYS A 255 -17.14 -6.20 -26.13
CA CYS A 255 -18.35 -6.22 -25.29
C CYS A 255 -19.46 -7.06 -25.90
N GLN A 256 -19.73 -6.92 -27.21
CA GLN A 256 -20.69 -7.77 -27.91
C GLN A 256 -20.34 -9.26 -27.79
N LYS A 257 -19.05 -9.60 -27.88
CA LYS A 257 -18.58 -10.97 -27.70
C LYS A 257 -18.80 -11.46 -26.27
N LEU A 258 -18.58 -10.61 -25.27
CA LEU A 258 -18.85 -10.93 -23.88
C LEU A 258 -20.36 -11.15 -23.61
N THR A 259 -21.21 -10.32 -24.20
CA THR A 259 -22.67 -10.49 -24.16
C THR A 259 -23.12 -11.75 -24.90
N SER A 260 -22.47 -12.12 -26.02
CA SER A 260 -22.76 -13.36 -26.74
C SER A 260 -22.50 -14.62 -25.91
N TYR A 261 -21.65 -14.51 -24.88
CA TYR A 261 -21.39 -15.56 -23.90
C TYR A 261 -22.33 -15.51 -22.69
N GLY A 262 -23.33 -14.65 -22.69
CA GLY A 262 -24.26 -14.46 -21.57
C GLY A 262 -23.63 -13.79 -20.35
N LEU A 263 -22.45 -13.19 -20.50
CA LEU A 263 -21.76 -12.50 -19.41
C LEU A 263 -22.12 -11.00 -19.45
N ALA A 264 -22.31 -10.41 -18.27
CA ALA A 264 -22.50 -8.97 -18.13
C ALA A 264 -21.15 -8.26 -17.94
N HIS A 265 -21.03 -7.06 -18.53
CA HIS A 265 -20.03 -6.07 -18.14
C HIS A 265 -20.54 -5.41 -16.85
N ARG A 266 -19.73 -5.40 -15.80
CA ARG A 266 -20.11 -4.98 -14.46
C ARG A 266 -19.00 -4.15 -13.83
#